data_AF-A0A968VZV7-F1
#
_entry.id   AF-A0A968VZV7-F1
#
_cell.length_a   1.000
_cell.length_b   1.000
_cell.length_c   1.000
_cell.angle_alpha   90.00
_cell.angle_beta   90.00
_cell.angle_gamma   90.00
#
_symmetry.space_group_name_H-M   'P 1'
#
loop_
_entity.id
_entity.type
_entity.pdbx_description
1 polymer ?
#
loop_
_entity_poly.entity_id
_entity_poly.type
_entity_poly.pdbx_seq_one_letter_code
_entity_poly.pdbx_strand_id
1 'polypeptide(L)'
;MAAKEGSIRSTLAGRTQELGLQAITSSWNGVHLSAGPVEALVELIRYSSDFESGETCSIADFSFGKSLQENFPKETIDKILANATVSYKGKQTSVFDLTEEKNAHEALELLKDVFEKLTSPPRQ
;
A
#
# COMPACT_ATOMS: atom_id res chain seq x y z
N MET A 1 6.84 1.66 -21.71
CA MET A 1 6.08 2.90 -21.98
C MET A 1 6.90 4.10 -21.53
N ALA A 2 6.89 5.20 -22.28
CA ALA A 2 7.55 6.45 -21.87
C ALA A 2 6.75 7.12 -20.73
N ALA A 3 7.45 7.84 -19.84
CA ALA A 3 6.79 8.59 -18.76
C ALA A 3 5.95 9.74 -19.33
N LYS A 4 4.78 9.99 -18.73
CA LYS A 4 3.90 11.09 -19.14
C LYS A 4 4.58 12.45 -18.93
N GLU A 5 4.43 13.35 -19.90
CA GLU A 5 4.92 14.73 -19.79
C GLU A 5 4.41 15.42 -18.51
N GLY A 6 5.28 16.18 -17.86
CA GLY A 6 5.00 16.85 -16.59
C GLY A 6 5.10 15.95 -15.35
N SER A 7 5.30 14.64 -15.49
CA SER A 7 5.61 13.77 -14.35
C SER A 7 7.05 13.96 -13.87
N ILE A 8 7.31 13.69 -12.58
CA ILE A 8 8.67 13.70 -11.99
C ILE A 8 9.62 12.83 -12.83
N ARG A 9 9.18 11.62 -13.22
CA ARG A 9 9.97 10.70 -14.04
C ARG A 9 10.31 11.28 -15.41
N SER A 10 9.38 12.00 -16.05
CA SER A 10 9.63 12.69 -17.32
C SER A 10 10.62 13.84 -17.15
N THR A 11 10.50 14.63 -16.08
CA THR A 11 11.45 15.70 -15.75
C THR A 11 12.86 15.15 -15.53
N LEU A 12 13.02 14.06 -14.78
CA LEU A 12 14.32 13.43 -14.55
C LEU A 12 14.91 12.83 -15.83
N ALA A 13 14.09 12.21 -16.67
CA ALA A 13 14.52 11.65 -17.95
C ALA A 13 15.04 12.74 -18.90
N GLY A 14 14.42 13.92 -18.91
CA GLY A 14 14.87 15.07 -19.71
C GLY A 14 16.13 15.75 -19.18
N ARG A 15 16.57 15.43 -17.96
CA ARG A 15 17.71 16.09 -17.28
C ARG A 15 18.83 15.11 -16.89
N THR A 16 18.87 13.92 -17.48
CA THR A 16 19.84 12.87 -17.13
C THR A 16 21.29 13.35 -17.24
N GLN A 17 21.65 14.02 -18.33
CA GLN A 17 23.00 14.56 -18.53
C GLN A 17 23.36 15.63 -17.50
N GLU A 18 22.43 16.54 -17.21
CA GLU A 18 22.62 17.62 -16.24
C GLU A 18 22.81 17.09 -14.81
N LEU A 19 22.04 16.06 -14.45
CA LEU A 19 22.03 15.47 -13.12
C LEU A 19 23.06 14.34 -12.93
N GLY A 20 23.85 14.01 -13.96
CA GLY A 20 24.81 12.91 -13.92
C GLY A 20 24.16 11.52 -13.80
N LEU A 21 22.90 11.36 -14.24
CA LEU A 21 22.15 10.10 -14.17
C LEU A 21 22.38 9.29 -15.46
N GLN A 22 22.78 8.01 -15.32
CA GLN A 22 23.07 7.14 -16.48
C GLN A 22 21.82 6.75 -17.28
N ALA A 23 20.71 6.49 -16.59
CA ALA A 23 19.45 6.09 -17.20
C ALA A 23 18.28 6.45 -16.28
N ILE A 24 17.05 6.49 -16.82
CA ILE A 24 15.83 6.52 -16.02
C ILE A 24 14.97 5.31 -16.40
N THR A 25 14.72 4.43 -15.43
CA THR A 25 13.93 3.20 -15.60
C THR A 25 12.81 3.14 -14.55
N SER A 26 11.95 2.12 -14.61
CA SER A 26 10.97 1.89 -13.54
C SER A 26 11.64 1.68 -12.17
N SER A 27 12.83 1.08 -12.15
CA SER A 27 13.60 0.81 -10.93
C SER A 27 14.60 1.91 -10.57
N TRP A 28 14.97 2.77 -11.53
CA TRP A 28 15.93 3.85 -11.34
C TRP A 28 15.32 5.18 -11.80
N ASN A 29 14.52 5.81 -10.95
CA ASN A 29 13.83 7.06 -11.28
C ASN A 29 13.85 8.10 -10.15
N GLY A 30 14.75 7.95 -9.18
CA GLY A 30 15.00 8.94 -8.13
C GLY A 30 13.90 9.09 -7.07
N VAL A 31 12.80 8.34 -7.18
CA VAL A 31 11.69 8.38 -6.22
C VAL A 31 11.20 6.98 -5.92
N HIS A 32 10.77 6.75 -4.68
CA HIS A 32 9.98 5.59 -4.30
C HIS A 32 8.56 6.06 -4.00
N LEU A 33 7.56 5.37 -4.55
CA LEU A 33 6.16 5.59 -4.22
C LEU A 33 5.54 4.22 -3.96
N SER A 34 4.84 4.09 -2.83
CA SER A 34 4.05 2.90 -2.53
C SER A 34 3.01 2.69 -3.63
N ALA A 35 2.81 1.45 -4.05
CA ALA A 35 1.99 1.14 -5.21
C ALA A 35 0.48 1.10 -4.87
N GLY A 36 0.14 1.02 -3.58
CA GLY A 36 -1.23 1.08 -3.07
C GLY A 36 -1.34 1.46 -1.59
N PRO A 37 -2.56 1.63 -1.06
CA PRO A 37 -2.80 2.14 0.30
C PRO A 37 -2.31 1.23 1.42
N VAL A 38 -2.33 -0.10 1.21
CA VAL A 38 -1.85 -1.06 2.23
C VAL A 38 -0.33 -0.99 2.35
N GLU A 39 0.38 -1.03 1.22
CA GLU A 39 1.84 -0.88 1.19
C GLU A 39 2.26 0.48 1.75
N ALA A 40 1.54 1.55 1.38
CA ALA A 40 1.76 2.89 1.91
C ALA A 40 1.64 2.94 3.44
N LEU A 41 0.65 2.26 4.03
CA LEU A 41 0.49 2.21 5.49
C LEU A 41 1.66 1.50 6.17
N VAL A 42 2.09 0.36 5.63
CA VAL A 42 3.24 -0.40 6.17
C VAL A 42 4.52 0.44 6.09
N GLU A 43 4.75 1.11 4.97
CA GLU A 43 5.89 2.00 4.79
C GLU A 43 5.82 3.23 5.68
N LEU A 44 4.65 3.85 5.85
CA LEU A 44 4.45 4.99 6.74
C LEU A 44 4.79 4.63 8.19
N ILE A 45 4.30 3.48 8.68
CA ILE A 45 4.64 2.97 10.00
C ILE A 45 6.16 2.79 10.11
N ARG A 46 6.80 2.17 9.13
CA ARG A 46 8.24 1.92 9.14
C ARG A 46 9.06 3.20 9.11
N TYR A 47 8.76 4.13 8.21
CA TYR A 47 9.58 5.33 8.01
C TYR A 47 9.28 6.45 9.00
N SER A 48 8.15 6.40 9.69
CA SER A 48 7.78 7.39 10.71
C SER A 48 8.06 6.93 12.15
N SER A 49 8.42 5.65 12.35
CA SER A 49 8.83 5.13 13.65
C SER A 49 10.29 5.47 13.94
N ASP A 50 10.60 5.71 15.21
CA ASP A 50 11.96 5.80 15.72
C ASP A 50 12.34 4.49 16.42
N PHE A 51 12.96 3.61 15.65
CA PHE A 51 13.43 2.32 16.17
C PHE A 51 14.64 2.42 17.09
N GLU A 52 15.36 3.56 17.12
CA GLU A 52 16.49 3.75 18.03
C GLU A 52 16.00 4.05 19.45
N SER A 53 14.97 4.87 19.59
CA SER A 53 14.32 5.13 20.89
C SER A 53 13.27 4.08 21.27
N GLY A 54 12.81 3.27 20.32
CA GLY A 54 11.75 2.28 20.51
C GLY A 54 10.33 2.85 20.36
N GLU A 55 10.20 4.12 19.98
CA GLU A 55 8.91 4.73 19.66
C GLU A 55 8.43 4.24 18.28
N THR A 56 7.27 3.57 18.26
CA THR A 56 6.71 3.02 17.02
C THR A 56 5.35 3.63 16.73
N CYS A 57 5.15 4.03 15.48
CA CYS A 57 3.83 4.45 15.01
C CYS A 57 2.89 3.25 15.01
N SER A 58 1.67 3.49 15.47
CA SER A 58 0.55 2.57 15.38
C SER A 58 -0.17 2.73 14.04
N ILE A 59 -0.88 1.69 13.62
CA ILE A 59 -1.82 1.78 12.50
C ILE A 59 -2.88 2.87 12.74
N ALA A 60 -3.21 3.14 14.01
CA ALA A 60 -4.19 4.15 14.40
C ALA A 60 -3.71 5.59 14.17
N ASP A 61 -2.41 5.80 13.90
CA ASP A 61 -1.88 7.14 13.63
C ASP A 61 -2.21 7.62 12.20
N PHE A 62 -2.61 6.70 11.32
CA PHE A 62 -2.84 6.96 9.91
C PHE A 62 -4.31 6.76 9.53
N SER A 63 -4.84 7.64 8.67
CA SER A 63 -6.26 7.65 8.27
C SER A 63 -6.73 6.32 7.68
N PHE A 64 -5.90 5.68 6.84
CA PHE A 64 -6.23 4.38 6.27
C PHE A 64 -6.17 3.26 7.32
N GLY A 65 -5.20 3.30 8.25
CA GLY A 65 -5.11 2.33 9.33
C GLY A 65 -6.28 2.42 10.31
N LYS A 66 -6.79 3.61 10.61
CA LYS A 66 -8.07 3.81 11.34
C LYS A 66 -9.23 3.14 10.61
N SER A 67 -9.33 3.33 9.29
CA SER A 67 -10.37 2.71 8.47
C SER A 67 -10.30 1.17 8.52
N LEU A 68 -9.10 0.59 8.57
CA LEU A 68 -8.94 -0.86 8.75
C LEU A 68 -9.44 -1.33 10.13
N GLN A 69 -9.13 -0.60 11.21
CA GLN A 69 -9.58 -0.91 12.57
C GLN A 69 -11.11 -0.87 12.72
N GLU A 70 -11.76 0.04 12.01
CA GLU A 70 -13.23 0.16 12.03
C GLU A 70 -13.93 -0.99 11.29
N ASN A 71 -13.24 -1.65 10.36
CA ASN A 71 -13.87 -2.63 9.45
C ASN A 71 -13.41 -4.07 9.68
N PHE A 72 -12.28 -4.30 10.35
CA PHE A 72 -11.69 -5.62 10.51
C PHE A 72 -11.22 -5.90 11.94
N PRO A 73 -11.29 -7.17 12.40
CA PRO A 73 -10.65 -7.56 13.64
C PRO A 73 -9.12 -7.54 13.47
N LYS A 74 -8.40 -7.41 14.61
CA LYS A 74 -6.93 -7.33 14.61
C LYS A 74 -6.25 -8.46 13.82
N GLU A 75 -6.72 -9.69 13.94
CA GLU A 75 -6.14 -10.84 13.21
C GLU A 75 -6.21 -10.67 11.69
N THR A 76 -7.31 -10.12 11.18
CA THR A 76 -7.47 -9.83 9.75
C THR A 76 -6.56 -8.68 9.34
N ILE A 77 -6.44 -7.64 10.16
CA ILE A 77 -5.51 -6.53 9.91
C ILE A 77 -4.07 -7.04 9.86
N ASP A 78 -3.68 -7.91 10.78
CA ASP A 78 -2.33 -8.50 10.80
C ASP A 78 -2.06 -9.27 9.49
N LYS A 79 -3.04 -10.01 8.94
CA LYS A 79 -2.93 -10.68 7.63
C LYS A 79 -2.82 -9.69 6.47
N ILE A 80 -3.60 -8.62 6.49
CA ILE A 80 -3.57 -7.54 5.48
C ILE A 80 -2.17 -6.90 5.43
N LEU A 81 -1.65 -6.50 6.59
CA LEU A 81 -0.35 -5.82 6.69
C LEU A 81 0.84 -6.76 6.47
N ALA A 82 0.67 -8.06 6.71
CA ALA A 82 1.67 -9.08 6.38
C ALA A 82 1.69 -9.46 4.88
N ASN A 83 0.95 -8.74 4.04
CA ASN A 83 0.82 -9.01 2.60
C ASN A 83 0.39 -10.47 2.31
N ALA A 84 -0.62 -10.96 3.03
CA ALA A 84 -1.10 -12.34 2.85
C ALA A 84 -1.51 -12.64 1.40
N THR A 85 -1.31 -13.88 0.96
CA THR A 85 -1.88 -14.36 -0.30
C THR A 85 -3.35 -14.70 -0.12
N VAL A 86 -4.19 -14.18 -1.00
CA VAL A 86 -5.64 -14.32 -0.97
C VAL A 86 -6.19 -14.83 -2.29
N SER A 87 -7.39 -15.41 -2.27
CA SER A 87 -8.10 -15.80 -3.49
C SER A 87 -9.08 -14.71 -3.88
N TYR A 88 -8.93 -14.13 -5.07
CA TYR A 88 -9.85 -13.15 -5.63
C TYR A 88 -10.16 -13.48 -7.08
N LYS A 89 -11.45 -13.62 -7.41
CA LYS A 89 -11.92 -13.98 -8.77
C LYS A 89 -11.23 -15.24 -9.34
N GLY A 90 -11.02 -16.25 -8.50
CA GLY A 90 -10.42 -17.54 -8.89
C GLY A 90 -8.90 -17.50 -9.12
N LYS A 91 -8.22 -16.42 -8.72
CA LYS A 91 -6.76 -16.28 -8.79
C LYS A 91 -6.18 -16.05 -7.40
N GLN A 92 -4.99 -16.60 -7.16
CA GLN A 92 -4.18 -16.25 -6.00
C GLN A 92 -3.42 -14.96 -6.28
N THR A 93 -3.48 -14.00 -5.36
CA THR A 93 -2.78 -12.72 -5.46
C THR A 93 -2.38 -12.26 -4.06
N SER A 94 -1.35 -11.42 -3.94
CA SER A 94 -1.00 -10.82 -2.65
C SER A 94 -1.93 -9.65 -2.34
N VAL A 95 -2.06 -9.26 -1.07
CA VAL A 95 -2.86 -8.09 -0.68
C VAL A 95 -2.29 -6.80 -1.29
N PHE A 96 -0.98 -6.68 -1.45
CA PHE A 96 -0.34 -5.53 -2.06
C PHE A 96 -0.72 -5.44 -3.53
N ASP A 97 -0.56 -6.54 -4.29
CA ASP A 97 -0.96 -6.58 -5.71
C ASP A 97 -2.47 -6.33 -5.89
N LEU A 98 -3.30 -6.89 -5.00
CA LEU A 98 -4.75 -6.69 -5.03
C LEU A 98 -5.13 -5.22 -4.85
N THR A 99 -4.36 -4.48 -4.06
CA THR A 99 -4.64 -3.08 -3.69
C THR A 99 -3.77 -2.07 -4.45
N GLU A 100 -2.98 -2.54 -5.42
CA GLU A 100 -2.17 -1.70 -6.30
C GLU A 100 -3.04 -0.83 -7.22
N GLU A 101 -2.59 0.41 -7.46
CA GLU A 101 -3.31 1.38 -8.30
C GLU A 101 -4.76 1.61 -7.84
N LYS A 102 -5.00 1.57 -6.52
CA LYS A 102 -6.29 1.86 -5.89
C LYS A 102 -6.15 3.05 -4.96
N ASN A 103 -7.24 3.80 -4.81
CA ASN A 103 -7.35 4.74 -3.70
C ASN A 103 -7.77 4.00 -2.41
N ALA A 104 -7.71 4.69 -1.27
CA ALA A 104 -8.03 4.12 0.05
C ALA A 104 -9.43 3.50 0.13
N HIS A 105 -10.43 4.12 -0.50
CA HIS A 105 -11.80 3.60 -0.48
C HIS A 105 -11.93 2.32 -1.31
N GLU A 106 -11.40 2.31 -2.53
CA GLU A 106 -11.40 1.13 -3.41
C GLU A 106 -10.66 -0.05 -2.78
N ALA A 107 -9.50 0.20 -2.17
CA ALA A 107 -8.75 -0.84 -1.47
C ALA A 107 -9.54 -1.40 -0.29
N LEU A 108 -10.22 -0.56 0.49
CA LEU A 108 -11.03 -1.00 1.62
C LEU A 108 -12.19 -1.91 1.18
N GLU A 109 -12.89 -1.56 0.10
CA GLU A 109 -13.98 -2.38 -0.41
C GLU A 109 -13.47 -3.72 -0.96
N LEU A 110 -12.33 -3.75 -1.67
CA LEU A 110 -11.70 -5.00 -2.11
C LEU A 110 -11.30 -5.90 -0.93
N LEU A 111 -10.77 -5.32 0.14
CA LEU A 111 -10.40 -6.07 1.34
C LEU A 111 -11.63 -6.67 2.03
N LYS A 112 -12.76 -5.94 2.05
CA LYS A 112 -14.03 -6.45 2.61
C LYS A 112 -14.58 -7.63 1.81
N ASP A 113 -14.45 -7.59 0.49
CA ASP A 113 -14.86 -8.68 -0.39
C ASP A 113 -14.03 -9.95 -0.16
N VAL A 114 -12.74 -9.79 0.13
CA VAL A 114 -11.80 -10.91 0.24
C VAL A 114 -11.73 -11.52 1.65
N PHE A 115 -11.79 -10.70 2.69
CA PHE A 115 -11.56 -11.17 4.06
C PHE A 115 -12.82 -11.52 4.87
N GLU A 116 -14.01 -11.46 4.23
CA GLU A 116 -15.34 -11.56 4.87
C GLU A 116 -15.53 -10.59 6.06
N LYS A 117 -16.75 -10.02 6.17
CA LYS A 117 -17.13 -9.31 7.39
C LYS A 117 -17.11 -10.27 8.57
N LEU A 118 -16.82 -9.75 9.78
CA LEU A 118 -17.30 -10.36 11.03
C LEU A 118 -18.75 -10.81 10.79
N THR A 119 -18.97 -12.11 10.69
CA THR A 119 -20.32 -12.68 10.58
C THR A 119 -21.08 -12.19 11.81
N SER A 120 -22.14 -11.41 11.61
CA SER A 120 -23.17 -11.30 12.63
C SER A 120 -23.62 -12.71 13.00
N PRO A 121 -23.90 -13.01 14.28
CA PRO A 121 -24.28 -14.35 14.70
C PRO A 121 -25.48 -14.85 13.88
N PRO A 122 -25.62 -16.17 13.69
CA PRO A 122 -26.66 -16.73 12.83
C PRO A 122 -28.01 -16.17 13.27
N ARG A 123 -28.76 -15.60 12.32
CA ARG A 123 -30.17 -15.27 12.57
C ARG A 123 -30.86 -16.59 12.93
N GLN A 124 -31.46 -16.60 14.12
CA GLN A 124 -32.30 -17.68 14.62
C GLN A 124 -33.45 -17.98 13.66
#